data_AF-A0A7J6VBG8-F1
#
_entry.id   AF-A0A7J6VBG8-F1
#
_cell.length_a   1.000
_cell.length_b   1.000
_cell.length_c   1.000
_cell.angle_alpha   90.00
_cell.angle_beta   90.00
_cell.angle_gamma   90.00
#
_symmetry.space_group_name_H-M   'P 1'
#
loop_
_entity.id
_entity.type
_entity.pdbx_description
1 polymer ?
#
loop_
_entity_poly.entity_id
_entity_poly.type
_entity_poly.pdbx_seq_one_letter_code
_entity_poly.pdbx_strand_id
1 'polypeptide(L)'
;MSESSDKNVEGDSEANLPEDNNISAKGVGKKDPSTRRFELVNSGLAEVATGGAGSILVTPLADKLNVLHRAIASLAALSKTEESDKEHVLENFHSSRAIRKLVLDCPTFATTLWKVALEGKGQIWAQGHSCKVVTAFLESSDPSVRDMAIAELQPLIDGGILKVPDSKISAKEG
;
A
#
# COMPACT_ATOMS: atom_id res chain seq x y z
N MET A 1 -53.65 36.13 40.17
CA MET A 1 -54.19 35.38 39.03
C MET A 1 -53.05 34.50 38.53
N SER A 2 -53.05 33.17 38.72
CA SER A 2 -54.00 32.16 38.19
C SER A 2 -53.79 31.97 36.68
N GLU A 3 -53.56 30.78 36.10
CA GLU A 3 -53.46 29.37 36.52
C GLU A 3 -52.52 28.66 35.48
N SER A 4 -51.70 27.64 35.79
CA SER A 4 -52.01 26.18 35.86
C SER A 4 -52.61 25.63 34.53
N SER A 5 -52.28 24.45 33.97
CA SER A 5 -51.36 23.33 34.27
C SER A 5 -51.07 22.58 32.93
N ASP A 6 -50.43 21.41 32.80
CA ASP A 6 -49.51 20.64 33.65
C ASP A 6 -48.60 19.74 32.76
N LYS A 7 -47.48 19.30 33.34
CA LYS A 7 -46.85 17.96 33.29
C LYS A 7 -47.26 16.92 32.22
N ASN A 8 -46.25 16.19 31.74
CA ASN A 8 -46.22 14.74 31.96
C ASN A 8 -44.79 14.21 32.20
N VAL A 9 -44.64 13.13 32.99
CA VAL A 9 -43.37 12.51 33.40
C VAL A 9 -43.56 10.98 33.46
N GLU A 10 -42.66 10.24 32.81
CA GLU A 10 -42.32 8.81 32.99
C GLU A 10 -41.06 8.61 32.10
N GLY A 11 -39.96 7.94 32.48
CA GLY A 11 -39.75 6.87 33.45
C GLY A 11 -39.75 5.52 32.72
N ASP A 12 -38.82 4.57 32.89
CA ASP A 12 -37.49 4.54 33.55
C ASP A 12 -36.70 3.35 32.95
N SER A 13 -35.39 3.25 33.21
CA SER A 13 -34.54 2.04 33.22
C SER A 13 -34.83 0.84 32.29
N GLU A 14 -33.86 0.47 31.44
CA GLU A 14 -33.38 -0.94 31.38
C GLU A 14 -31.87 -1.00 30.99
N ALA A 15 -31.22 -2.13 31.24
CA ALA A 15 -29.77 -2.22 31.45
C ALA A 15 -28.97 -2.94 30.34
N ASN A 16 -27.63 -2.80 30.41
CA ASN A 16 -26.57 -3.81 30.17
C ASN A 16 -27.00 -5.17 29.56
N LEU A 17 -26.31 -5.81 28.60
CA LEU A 17 -24.89 -5.77 28.19
C LEU A 17 -24.74 -6.41 26.76
N PRO A 18 -23.59 -6.90 26.23
CA PRO A 18 -23.30 -6.83 24.79
C PRO A 18 -23.37 -8.19 24.05
N GLU A 19 -22.77 -8.20 22.85
CA GLU A 19 -22.53 -9.31 21.92
C GLU A 19 -23.66 -9.66 20.96
N ASP A 20 -23.50 -9.21 19.71
CA ASP A 20 -23.75 -10.08 18.57
C ASP A 20 -22.55 -10.02 17.61
N ASN A 21 -21.67 -11.01 17.76
CA ASN A 21 -20.55 -11.26 16.84
C ASN A 21 -21.11 -11.74 15.49
N ASN A 22 -21.63 -10.82 14.67
CA ASN A 22 -21.92 -11.14 13.28
C ASN A 22 -20.60 -11.24 12.50
N ILE A 23 -19.98 -12.41 12.63
CA ILE A 23 -18.92 -12.90 11.75
C ILE A 23 -19.54 -12.96 10.35
N SER A 24 -19.44 -11.85 9.62
CA SER A 24 -19.76 -11.80 8.20
C SER A 24 -18.76 -12.69 7.50
N ALA A 25 -19.14 -13.95 7.36
CA ALA A 25 -18.40 -14.94 6.62
C ALA A 25 -18.18 -14.37 5.22
N LYS A 26 -16.93 -13.99 4.93
CA LYS A 26 -16.49 -13.72 3.56
C LYS A 26 -16.58 -15.04 2.81
N GLY A 27 -17.79 -15.33 2.32
CA GLY A 27 -18.03 -16.40 1.39
C GLY A 27 -17.04 -16.27 0.24
N VAL A 28 -16.64 -17.42 -0.31
CA VAL A 28 -15.75 -17.49 -1.46
C VAL A 28 -16.50 -17.00 -2.70
N GLY A 29 -16.70 -15.68 -2.76
CA GLY A 29 -17.22 -14.98 -3.91
C GLY A 29 -16.29 -15.28 -5.07
N LYS A 30 -16.81 -15.94 -6.11
CA LYS A 30 -16.09 -16.18 -7.35
C LYS A 30 -15.70 -14.82 -7.92
N LYS A 31 -14.46 -14.40 -7.64
CA LYS A 31 -13.87 -13.10 -8.01
C LYS A 31 -14.30 -12.72 -9.42
N ASP A 32 -14.83 -11.53 -9.62
CA ASP A 32 -15.44 -11.21 -10.91
C ASP A 32 -14.42 -11.28 -12.06
N PRO A 33 -14.86 -11.52 -13.31
CA PRO A 33 -13.94 -11.64 -14.44
C PRO A 33 -13.16 -10.36 -14.75
N SER A 34 -13.65 -9.18 -14.38
CA SER A 34 -12.96 -7.90 -14.64
C SER A 34 -11.79 -7.71 -13.69
N THR A 35 -11.98 -7.90 -12.39
CA THR A 35 -10.92 -7.89 -11.38
C THR A 35 -9.85 -8.95 -11.69
N ARG A 36 -10.25 -10.15 -12.16
CA ARG A 36 -9.29 -11.16 -12.64
C ARG A 36 -8.50 -10.71 -13.87
N ARG A 37 -9.14 -10.05 -14.84
CA ARG A 37 -8.46 -9.48 -16.03
C ARG A 37 -7.50 -8.36 -15.64
N PHE A 38 -7.89 -7.44 -14.76
CA PHE A 38 -7.01 -6.37 -14.27
C PHE A 38 -5.80 -6.92 -13.52
N GLU A 39 -5.95 -7.95 -12.70
CA GLU A 39 -4.80 -8.59 -12.02
C GLU A 39 -3.85 -9.30 -12.99
N LEU A 40 -4.38 -9.99 -14.01
CA LEU A 40 -3.56 -10.59 -15.07
C LEU A 40 -2.78 -9.53 -15.86
N VAL A 41 -3.41 -8.42 -16.24
CA VAL A 41 -2.75 -7.30 -16.95
C VAL A 41 -1.68 -6.66 -16.07
N ASN A 42 -1.98 -6.38 -14.80
CA ASN A 42 -1.01 -5.80 -13.87
C ASN A 42 0.15 -6.76 -13.53
N SER A 43 -0.11 -8.07 -13.49
CA SER A 43 0.95 -9.08 -13.33
C SER A 43 1.87 -9.12 -14.55
N GLY A 44 1.33 -9.07 -15.77
CA GLY A 44 2.12 -9.02 -16.99
C GLY A 44 2.93 -7.73 -17.14
N LEU A 45 2.33 -6.58 -16.78
CA LEU A 45 3.04 -5.29 -16.74
C LEU A 45 4.18 -5.29 -15.71
N ALA A 46 3.96 -5.90 -14.54
CA ALA A 46 5.02 -6.05 -13.54
C ALA A 46 6.16 -6.95 -14.06
N GLU A 47 5.82 -8.08 -14.68
CA GLU A 47 6.82 -8.99 -15.28
C GLU A 47 7.66 -8.29 -16.36
N VAL A 48 7.02 -7.55 -17.27
CA VAL A 48 7.72 -6.75 -18.30
C VAL A 48 8.62 -5.70 -17.65
N ALA A 49 8.16 -4.99 -16.63
CA ALA A 49 8.97 -3.98 -15.92
C ALA A 49 10.13 -4.60 -15.11
N THR A 50 10.07 -5.87 -14.70
CA THR A 50 11.22 -6.64 -14.17
C THR A 50 12.16 -7.19 -15.24
N GLY A 51 11.87 -6.98 -16.53
CA GLY A 51 12.69 -7.47 -17.63
C GLY A 51 12.22 -8.79 -18.26
N GLY A 52 10.99 -9.23 -18.00
CA GLY A 52 10.41 -10.48 -18.50
C GLY A 52 10.97 -11.74 -17.83
N ALA A 53 10.37 -12.90 -18.15
CA ALA A 53 10.89 -14.20 -17.73
C ALA A 53 12.40 -14.35 -18.00
N GLY A 54 13.17 -14.71 -16.97
CA GLY A 54 14.63 -14.86 -17.06
C GLY A 54 15.40 -13.55 -17.33
N SER A 55 14.80 -12.38 -17.12
CA SER A 55 15.39 -11.07 -17.37
C SER A 55 15.82 -10.83 -18.82
N ILE A 56 15.24 -11.58 -19.78
CA ILE A 56 15.61 -11.58 -21.20
C ILE A 56 15.49 -10.20 -21.87
N LEU A 57 14.64 -9.32 -21.34
CA LEU A 57 14.43 -7.96 -21.86
C LEU A 57 15.42 -6.93 -21.28
N VAL A 58 16.14 -7.23 -20.19
CA VAL A 58 16.99 -6.26 -19.49
C VAL A 58 18.07 -5.69 -20.40
N THR A 59 18.83 -6.54 -21.09
CA THR A 59 19.88 -6.09 -22.03
C THR A 59 19.33 -5.44 -23.30
N PRO A 60 18.41 -6.07 -24.08
CA PRO A 60 17.98 -5.49 -25.37
C PRO A 60 17.03 -4.29 -25.23
N LEU A 61 16.35 -4.11 -24.09
CA LEU A 61 15.37 -3.03 -23.88
C LEU A 61 15.70 -2.12 -22.68
N ALA A 62 16.95 -2.11 -22.19
CA ALA A 62 17.39 -1.36 -21.00
C ALA A 62 16.81 0.08 -20.93
N ASP A 63 17.01 0.87 -21.98
CA ASP A 63 16.54 2.26 -22.04
C ASP A 63 15.00 2.37 -21.97
N LYS A 64 14.28 1.44 -22.60
CA LYS A 64 12.81 1.41 -22.59
C LYS A 64 12.26 0.99 -21.23
N LEU A 65 12.95 0.09 -20.53
CA LEU A 65 12.63 -0.29 -19.15
C LEU A 65 12.86 0.90 -18.21
N ASN A 66 13.97 1.63 -18.35
CA ASN A 66 14.24 2.85 -17.59
C ASN A 66 13.18 3.95 -17.84
N VAL A 67 12.72 4.11 -19.09
CA VAL A 67 11.60 5.01 -19.43
C VAL A 67 10.29 4.55 -18.78
N LEU A 68 9.99 3.24 -18.79
CA LEU A 68 8.81 2.68 -18.15
C LEU A 68 8.83 2.86 -16.62
N HIS A 69 9.96 2.58 -15.97
CA HIS A 69 10.15 2.80 -14.53
C HIS A 69 9.91 4.27 -14.18
N ARG A 70 10.49 5.20 -14.96
CA ARG A 70 10.31 6.64 -14.77
C ARG A 70 8.86 7.06 -14.99
N ALA A 71 8.16 6.54 -16.00
CA ALA A 71 6.76 6.86 -16.26
C ALA A 71 5.84 6.43 -15.11
N ILE A 72 6.03 5.21 -14.58
CA ILE A 72 5.29 4.72 -13.40
C ILE A 72 5.61 5.58 -12.17
N ALA A 73 6.88 5.91 -11.96
CA ALA A 73 7.30 6.75 -10.84
C ALA A 73 6.74 8.17 -10.92
N SER A 74 6.73 8.80 -12.11
CA SER A 74 6.11 10.11 -12.33
C SER A 74 4.59 10.08 -12.10
N LEU A 75 3.91 8.98 -12.44
CA LEU A 75 2.49 8.79 -12.14
C LEU A 75 2.23 8.65 -10.63
N ALA A 76 3.15 8.00 -9.89
CA ALA A 76 3.09 7.89 -8.43
C ALA A 76 3.56 9.15 -7.69
N ALA A 77 4.22 10.10 -8.38
CA ALA A 77 4.69 11.36 -7.83
C ALA A 77 3.62 12.46 -7.79
N LEU A 78 2.48 12.22 -8.45
CA LEU A 78 1.32 13.10 -8.43
C LEU A 78 0.79 13.28 -6.99
N SER A 79 0.17 14.42 -6.72
CA SER A 79 -0.41 14.69 -5.42
C SER A 79 -1.59 13.76 -5.12
N LYS A 80 -1.77 13.42 -3.85
CA LYS A 80 -3.02 12.83 -3.35
C LYS A 80 -4.12 13.91 -3.36
N THR A 81 -4.80 14.08 -4.49
CA THR A 81 -5.95 14.99 -4.62
C THR A 81 -7.24 14.26 -4.31
N GLU A 82 -7.89 14.64 -3.21
CA GLU A 82 -9.18 14.10 -2.76
C GLU A 82 -10.35 14.51 -3.69
N GLU A 83 -10.15 15.50 -4.58
CA GLU A 83 -11.14 16.00 -5.55
C GLU A 83 -11.28 15.13 -6.83
N SER A 84 -10.63 13.96 -6.85
CA SER A 84 -10.60 13.05 -7.99
C SER A 84 -11.39 11.77 -7.68
N ASP A 85 -12.41 11.46 -8.49
CA ASP A 85 -13.12 10.16 -8.47
C ASP A 85 -12.20 8.94 -8.67
N LYS A 86 -10.95 9.16 -9.08
CA LYS A 86 -9.92 8.13 -9.26
C LYS A 86 -8.95 8.12 -8.09
N GLU A 87 -8.91 6.98 -7.42
CA GLU A 87 -7.96 6.65 -6.35
C GLU A 87 -6.50 6.75 -6.84
N HIS A 88 -5.62 7.33 -6.02
CA HIS A 88 -4.21 7.49 -6.38
C HIS A 88 -3.50 6.14 -6.58
N VAL A 89 -2.52 6.05 -7.49
CA VAL A 89 -1.92 4.76 -7.89
C VAL A 89 -1.19 4.01 -6.76
N LEU A 90 -0.73 4.72 -5.72
CA LEU A 90 -0.16 4.10 -4.52
C LEU A 90 -1.22 3.62 -3.53
N GLU A 91 -2.43 4.17 -3.57
CA GLU A 91 -3.56 3.77 -2.73
C GLU A 91 -4.40 2.69 -3.43
N ASN A 92 -4.51 2.70 -4.76
CA ASN A 92 -5.38 1.78 -5.46
C ASN A 92 -5.00 0.32 -5.26
N PHE A 93 -5.99 -0.48 -4.87
CA PHE A 93 -5.82 -1.88 -4.46
C PHE A 93 -5.04 -2.74 -5.48
N HIS A 94 -5.23 -2.49 -6.77
CA HIS A 94 -4.57 -3.25 -7.83
C HIS A 94 -3.18 -2.73 -8.20
N SER A 95 -3.02 -1.41 -8.34
CA SER A 95 -1.72 -0.82 -8.70
C SER A 95 -0.75 -0.82 -7.52
N SER A 96 -1.18 -0.53 -6.29
CA SER A 96 -0.35 -0.62 -5.08
C SER A 96 0.27 -2.01 -4.93
N ARG A 97 -0.50 -3.08 -5.19
CA ARG A 97 -0.01 -4.46 -5.14
C ARG A 97 1.01 -4.78 -6.24
N ALA A 98 0.82 -4.25 -7.44
CA ALA A 98 1.76 -4.40 -8.55
C ALA A 98 3.06 -3.60 -8.32
N ILE A 99 2.94 -2.35 -7.87
CA ILE A 99 4.08 -1.48 -7.51
C ILE A 99 4.87 -2.10 -6.36
N ARG A 100 4.21 -2.63 -5.32
CA ARG A 100 4.87 -3.37 -4.23
C ARG A 100 5.70 -4.56 -4.75
N LYS A 101 5.14 -5.34 -5.67
CA LYS A 101 5.87 -6.46 -6.30
C LYS A 101 7.11 -5.95 -7.05
N LEU A 102 6.98 -4.85 -7.80
CA LEU A 102 8.11 -4.23 -8.51
C LEU A 102 9.22 -3.69 -7.57
N VAL A 103 8.86 -3.14 -6.40
CA VAL A 103 9.84 -2.70 -5.38
C VAL A 103 10.67 -3.87 -4.85
N LEU A 104 10.05 -5.03 -4.65
CA LEU A 104 10.72 -6.24 -4.17
C LEU A 104 11.57 -6.92 -5.25
N ASP A 105 11.04 -7.01 -6.48
CA ASP A 105 11.64 -7.80 -7.55
C ASP A 105 12.64 -7.01 -8.42
N CYS A 106 12.64 -5.67 -8.38
CA CYS A 106 13.47 -4.83 -9.25
C CYS A 106 14.10 -3.63 -8.51
N PRO A 107 15.37 -3.74 -8.06
CA PRO A 107 16.06 -2.65 -7.34
C PRO A 107 16.20 -1.34 -8.14
N THR A 108 16.35 -1.43 -9.47
CA THR A 108 16.39 -0.26 -10.37
C THR A 108 15.07 0.50 -10.38
N PHE A 109 13.94 -0.23 -10.41
CA PHE A 109 12.61 0.36 -10.28
C PHE A 109 12.42 0.97 -8.89
N ALA A 110 12.77 0.24 -7.82
CA ALA A 110 12.65 0.73 -6.46
C ALA A 110 13.41 2.06 -6.27
N THR A 111 14.68 2.10 -6.67
CA THR A 111 15.53 3.31 -6.65
C THR A 111 14.90 4.48 -7.43
N THR A 112 14.30 4.19 -8.59
CA THR A 112 13.65 5.20 -9.43
C THR A 112 12.37 5.71 -8.80
N LEU A 113 11.54 4.81 -8.25
CA LEU A 113 10.29 5.16 -7.56
C LEU A 113 10.55 6.02 -6.33
N TRP A 114 11.55 5.66 -5.51
CA TRP A 114 11.89 6.40 -4.31
C TRP A 114 12.23 7.86 -4.62
N LYS A 115 13.25 8.07 -5.45
CA LYS A 115 13.80 9.39 -5.82
C LYS A 115 12.84 10.30 -6.60
N VAL A 116 11.82 9.73 -7.25
CA VAL A 116 10.87 10.50 -8.06
C VAL A 116 9.55 10.74 -7.32
N ALA A 117 9.10 9.81 -6.47
CA ALA A 117 7.75 9.83 -5.91
C ALA A 117 7.66 9.86 -4.38
N LEU A 118 8.61 9.25 -3.66
CA LEU A 118 8.48 8.95 -2.22
C LEU A 118 9.44 9.71 -1.31
N GLU A 119 10.61 10.12 -1.81
CA GLU A 119 11.61 10.88 -1.05
C GLU A 119 11.02 12.19 -0.49
N GLY A 120 11.14 12.37 0.82
CA GLY A 120 10.52 13.47 1.58
C GLY A 120 9.00 13.37 1.75
N LYS A 121 8.38 12.24 1.37
CA LYS A 121 6.92 12.01 1.40
C LYS A 121 6.52 10.72 2.12
N GLY A 122 7.44 10.03 2.80
CA GLY A 122 7.20 8.76 3.48
C GLY A 122 6.00 8.81 4.44
N GLN A 123 5.83 9.91 5.17
CA GLN A 123 4.70 10.09 6.10
C GLN A 123 3.32 10.11 5.40
N ILE A 124 3.23 10.69 4.19
CA ILE A 124 1.98 10.78 3.41
C ILE A 124 1.51 9.39 2.99
N TRP A 125 2.47 8.51 2.67
CA TRP A 125 2.24 7.16 2.16
C TRP A 125 2.39 6.08 3.24
N ALA A 126 2.48 6.45 4.52
CA ALA A 126 2.65 5.52 5.63
C ALA A 126 1.35 4.84 6.09
N GLN A 127 0.21 5.14 5.46
CA GLN A 127 -1.12 4.66 5.86
C GLN A 127 -1.85 3.96 4.70
N GLY A 128 -3.10 3.50 4.92
CA GLY A 128 -3.93 2.92 3.85
C GLY A 128 -3.32 1.70 3.15
N HIS A 129 -3.49 1.62 1.83
CA HIS A 129 -2.82 0.60 1.01
C HIS A 129 -1.37 0.98 0.66
N SER A 130 -1.06 2.28 0.60
CA SER A 130 0.24 2.81 0.21
C SER A 130 1.34 2.43 1.20
N CYS A 131 1.01 2.25 2.49
CA CYS A 131 1.96 1.78 3.51
C CYS A 131 2.66 0.47 3.11
N LYS A 132 1.97 -0.44 2.42
CA LYS A 132 2.55 -1.73 1.98
C LYS A 132 3.57 -1.58 0.87
N VAL A 133 3.48 -0.50 0.08
CA VAL A 133 4.49 -0.14 -0.93
C VAL A 133 5.72 0.45 -0.22
N VAL A 134 5.50 1.38 0.71
CA VAL A 134 6.57 2.02 1.49
C VAL A 134 7.35 1.01 2.34
N THR A 135 6.66 0.15 3.10
CA THR A 135 7.30 -0.91 3.90
C THR A 135 8.10 -1.91 3.04
N ALA A 136 7.72 -2.14 1.79
CA ALA A 136 8.43 -3.08 0.92
C ALA A 136 9.85 -2.63 0.53
N PHE A 137 10.19 -1.34 0.68
CA PHE A 137 11.58 -0.88 0.54
C PHE A 137 12.49 -1.47 1.62
N LEU A 138 11.96 -1.64 2.84
CA LEU A 138 12.66 -2.24 3.97
C LEU A 138 12.78 -3.77 3.85
N GLU A 139 11.85 -4.38 3.09
CA GLU A 139 11.85 -5.80 2.73
C GLU A 139 12.76 -6.13 1.52
N SER A 140 13.32 -5.12 0.83
CA SER A 140 14.11 -5.33 -0.40
C SER A 140 15.37 -6.16 -0.11
N SER A 141 15.73 -7.05 -1.03
CA SER A 141 16.98 -7.83 -0.95
C SER A 141 18.22 -6.96 -1.18
N ASP A 142 18.10 -5.87 -1.94
CA ASP A 142 19.19 -4.94 -2.24
C ASP A 142 19.47 -4.02 -1.03
N PRO A 143 20.70 -4.04 -0.47
CA PRO A 143 21.07 -3.17 0.65
C PRO A 143 20.90 -1.69 0.33
N SER A 144 21.28 -1.25 -0.88
CA SER A 144 21.21 0.15 -1.30
C SER A 144 19.78 0.69 -1.31
N VAL A 145 18.79 -0.17 -1.60
CA VAL A 145 17.37 0.18 -1.55
C VAL A 145 16.88 0.32 -0.11
N ARG A 146 17.29 -0.60 0.78
CA ARG A 146 16.97 -0.52 2.21
C ARG A 146 17.59 0.70 2.88
N ASP A 147 18.88 0.93 2.66
CA ASP A 147 19.67 2.00 3.27
C ASP A 147 19.18 3.40 2.84
N MET A 148 18.69 3.52 1.59
CA MET A 148 18.07 4.74 1.08
C MET A 148 16.73 5.05 1.77
N ALA A 149 15.92 4.03 2.03
CA ALA A 149 14.58 4.21 2.62
C ALA A 149 14.61 4.31 4.15
N ILE A 150 15.48 3.55 4.83
CA ILE A 150 15.50 3.48 6.30
C ILE A 150 15.75 4.85 6.94
N ALA A 151 16.56 5.71 6.32
CA ALA A 151 16.86 7.05 6.80
C ALA A 151 15.62 7.94 6.97
N GLU A 152 14.61 7.78 6.12
CA GLU A 152 13.33 8.52 6.20
C GLU A 152 12.24 7.75 6.93
N LEU A 153 12.26 6.41 6.87
CA LEU A 153 11.21 5.57 7.45
C LEU A 153 11.42 5.24 8.93
N GLN A 154 12.66 5.29 9.45
CA GLN A 154 12.95 4.96 10.85
C GLN A 154 12.11 5.79 11.85
N PRO A 155 11.96 7.13 11.72
CA PRO A 155 11.10 7.90 12.63
C PRO A 155 9.62 7.47 12.59
N LEU A 156 9.14 6.95 11.46
CA LEU A 156 7.77 6.47 11.30
C LEU A 156 7.58 5.07 11.92
N ILE A 157 8.65 4.27 11.96
CA ILE A 157 8.72 3.00 12.67
C ILE A 157 8.75 3.25 14.19
N ASP A 158 9.65 4.13 14.65
CA ASP A 158 9.82 4.48 16.06
C ASP A 158 8.55 5.13 16.64
N GLY A 159 7.85 5.93 15.83
CA GLY A 159 6.53 6.48 16.15
C GLY A 159 5.36 5.48 16.04
N GLY A 160 5.61 4.22 15.69
CA GLY A 160 4.59 3.16 15.59
C GLY A 160 3.62 3.28 14.41
N ILE A 161 3.88 4.17 13.46
CA ILE A 161 3.03 4.39 12.27
C ILE A 161 3.28 3.26 11.25
N LEU A 162 4.55 2.97 10.98
CA LEU A 162 4.95 1.83 10.17
C LEU A 162 5.32 0.65 11.05
N LYS A 163 4.91 -0.55 10.62
CA LYS A 163 5.36 -1.80 11.25
C LYS A 163 6.74 -2.16 10.72
N VAL A 164 7.63 -2.56 11.62
CA VAL A 164 8.87 -3.25 11.24
C VAL A 164 8.47 -4.49 10.42
N PRO A 165 9.05 -4.73 9.23
CA PRO A 165 8.85 -5.99 8.54
C PRO A 165 9.42 -7.13 9.38
N ASP A 166 8.70 -8.25 9.52
CA ASP A 166 9.20 -9.47 10.16
C ASP A 166 10.27 -10.16 9.30
N SER A 167 11.42 -9.51 9.12
CA SER A 167 12.61 -10.07 8.51
C SER A 167 13.20 -11.12 9.45
N LYS A 168 12.76 -12.37 9.23
CA LYS A 168 13.12 -13.60 9.94
C LYS A 168 14.38 -13.48 10.83
N ILE A 169 14.14 -13.39 12.14
CA ILE A 169 15.15 -13.68 13.15
C ILE A 169 15.41 -15.19 13.13
N SER A 170 16.19 -15.65 12.16
CA SER A 170 16.67 -17.04 12.04
C SER A 170 17.99 -17.11 11.26
N ALA A 171 19.00 -16.39 11.74
CA ALA A 171 20.39 -16.48 11.30
C ALA A 171 21.36 -16.51 12.51
N LYS A 172 21.01 -17.37 13.46
CA LYS A 172 21.76 -17.86 14.64
C LYS A 172 21.11 -19.22 14.97
N GLU A 173 21.80 -20.34 15.12
CA GLU A 173 23.24 -20.68 15.06
C GLU A 173 23.41 -21.98 14.26
N GLY A 174 24.64 -22.26 13.81
CA GLY A 174 25.06 -23.51 13.17
C GLY A 174 26.58 -23.64 13.25
#